data_AF-A0A913YQ37-F1
#
_entry.id   AF-A0A913YQ37-F1
#
_cell.length_a   1.000
_cell.length_b   1.000
_cell.length_c   1.000
_cell.angle_alpha   90.00
_cell.angle_beta   90.00
_cell.angle_gamma   90.00
#
_symmetry.space_group_name_H-M   'P 1'
#
loop_
_entity.id
_entity.type
_entity.pdbx_description
1 polymer ?
#
loop_
_entity_poly.entity_id
_entity_poly.type
_entity_poly.pdbx_seq_one_letter_code
_entity_poly.pdbx_strand_id
1 'polypeptide(L)'
;MAQSIKKKAKTDHTGAKPPPQSISDSWVQTSNMADFGGAQSTLDSGTVVGLALVVAFFITGHGFSTFDKTLKQCLGISTVTKNRYYEVIKLINPIIADILNEMCEEEKERMKRIEGTELGSWERAVTSDGVWQTRGYFSKNGSFIIKNYLTGGLVWYGHKCMKGGDDLIEDELFEGTSKSMEGVLAGECYKQAKDEGCCVEVVWQDADSSSANAVAEHHPGGKVYKCGGHVGRAHTNNLKEAAKRKSFSATMIAKHKAEYPEIEKAKCGCKRHKKGCGCLSDAFIKAAKINHFCCLQQCKDPKEYARRMRALANHHCKNEHVWNHGKENCGFHLEKQCSCKGCDDDEELKCEGVAYQTKNVLKCNYHWLEYKIECERRANDASSVIHPEMGRGQSNLCEAHFNVLPHFRSKSQNLC
;
A
#
# COMPACT_ATOMS: atom_id res chain seq x y z
N MET A 1 -50.16 47.09 -45.30
CA MET A 1 -50.64 47.89 -44.15
C MET A 1 -50.37 47.08 -42.90
N ALA A 2 -49.22 47.27 -42.21
CA ALA A 2 -48.99 48.25 -41.11
C ALA A 2 -49.97 48.00 -39.95
N GLN A 3 -49.58 47.73 -38.70
CA GLN A 3 -48.71 48.47 -37.76
C GLN A 3 -48.14 47.46 -36.72
N SER A 4 -46.86 47.39 -36.32
CA SER A 4 -45.99 48.31 -35.56
C SER A 4 -46.54 48.81 -34.23
N ILE A 5 -46.16 48.15 -33.12
CA ILE A 5 -45.92 48.81 -31.82
C ILE A 5 -44.64 48.24 -31.18
N LYS A 6 -43.61 49.08 -31.15
CA LYS A 6 -42.41 48.95 -30.32
C LYS A 6 -42.76 49.28 -28.87
N LYS A 7 -42.33 48.46 -27.91
CA LYS A 7 -42.14 48.89 -26.52
C LYS A 7 -40.67 48.70 -26.12
N LYS A 8 -40.00 49.85 -25.92
CA LYS A 8 -38.74 50.00 -25.20
C LYS A 8 -39.00 49.72 -23.72
N ALA A 9 -38.19 48.88 -23.09
CA ALA A 9 -37.94 48.94 -21.66
C ALA A 9 -36.44 49.27 -21.48
N LYS A 10 -36.20 50.43 -20.86
CA LYS A 10 -34.91 50.84 -20.31
C LYS A 10 -34.59 49.94 -19.12
N THR A 11 -33.35 49.48 -19.01
CA THR A 11 -32.80 48.98 -17.76
C THR A 11 -31.67 49.90 -17.33
N ASP A 12 -31.81 50.38 -16.09
CA ASP A 12 -30.89 51.26 -15.40
C ASP A 12 -29.57 50.53 -15.09
N HIS A 13 -28.47 51.26 -15.28
CA HIS A 13 -27.14 50.87 -14.83
C HIS A 13 -27.02 51.11 -13.32
N THR A 14 -27.10 50.03 -12.54
CA THR A 14 -26.48 49.95 -11.21
C THR A 14 -25.46 48.83 -11.22
N GLY A 15 -24.22 49.17 -10.86
CA GLY A 15 -23.04 48.34 -11.04
C GLY A 15 -23.09 47.01 -10.29
N ALA A 16 -22.74 45.95 -11.02
CA ALA A 16 -22.33 44.66 -10.47
C ALA A 16 -20.96 44.32 -11.08
N LYS A 17 -19.99 43.96 -10.23
CA LYS A 17 -18.67 43.45 -10.65
C LYS A 17 -18.84 42.16 -11.46
N PRO A 18 -18.07 41.94 -12.53
CA PRO A 18 -18.07 40.67 -13.25
C PRO A 18 -17.44 39.55 -12.39
N PRO A 19 -17.80 38.28 -12.65
CA PRO A 19 -17.26 37.13 -11.93
C PRO A 19 -15.78 36.92 -12.26
N PRO A 20 -15.02 36.20 -11.41
CA PRO A 20 -13.60 35.95 -11.67
C PRO A 20 -13.44 35.07 -12.91
N GLN A 21 -12.54 35.51 -13.81
CA GLN A 21 -12.19 34.79 -15.04
C GLN A 21 -11.56 33.44 -14.72
N SER A 22 -11.96 32.42 -15.48
CA SER A 22 -11.47 31.05 -15.39
C SER A 22 -10.01 30.93 -15.81
N ILE A 23 -9.30 30.00 -15.16
CA ILE A 23 -7.89 29.62 -15.35
C ILE A 23 -7.56 29.22 -16.80
N SER A 24 -8.56 28.99 -17.66
CA SER A 24 -8.37 28.63 -19.08
C SER A 24 -7.72 29.73 -19.91
N ASP A 25 -7.95 30.99 -19.59
CA ASP A 25 -7.61 32.09 -20.51
C ASP A 25 -6.17 32.60 -20.30
N SER A 26 -5.54 32.28 -19.16
CA SER A 26 -4.13 32.60 -18.90
C SER A 26 -3.14 31.68 -19.61
N TRP A 27 -3.57 30.48 -20.02
CA TRP A 27 -2.72 29.52 -20.73
C TRP A 27 -2.64 29.79 -22.25
N VAL A 28 -3.65 30.45 -22.82
CA VAL A 28 -3.75 30.67 -24.28
C VAL A 28 -2.89 31.86 -24.74
N GLN A 29 -2.61 32.84 -23.87
CA GLN A 29 -1.70 33.94 -24.22
C GLN A 29 -0.20 33.59 -24.15
N THR A 30 0.18 32.45 -23.57
CA THR A 30 1.57 31.96 -23.56
C THR A 30 1.94 31.08 -24.76
N SER A 31 0.98 30.72 -25.61
CA SER A 31 1.17 29.76 -26.72
C SER A 31 1.75 30.33 -28.02
N ASN A 32 2.05 31.64 -28.09
CA ASN A 32 2.52 32.30 -29.32
C ASN A 32 4.01 32.73 -29.32
N MET A 33 4.87 32.10 -28.52
CA MET A 33 6.33 32.34 -28.57
C MET A 33 7.16 31.05 -28.58
N ALA A 34 6.80 30.10 -29.44
CA ALA A 34 7.66 28.97 -29.76
C ALA A 34 8.21 29.11 -31.18
N ASP A 35 9.13 30.06 -31.36
CA ASP A 35 10.02 30.08 -32.52
C ASP A 35 11.19 29.14 -32.22
N PHE A 36 11.18 27.94 -32.80
CA PHE A 36 12.23 26.92 -32.66
C PHE A 36 13.41 27.17 -33.61
N GLY A 37 13.80 28.43 -33.78
CA GLY A 37 14.89 28.87 -34.64
C GLY A 37 16.00 29.56 -33.84
N GLY A 38 16.96 28.80 -33.33
CA GLY A 38 18.25 29.32 -32.90
C GLY A 38 18.28 30.10 -31.59
N ALA A 39 18.30 29.40 -30.45
CA ALA A 39 18.87 29.94 -29.23
C ALA A 39 19.37 28.81 -28.34
N GLN A 40 20.66 28.84 -28.06
CA GLN A 40 21.31 28.11 -26.98
C GLN A 40 20.76 28.71 -25.67
N SER A 41 19.53 28.33 -25.30
CA SER A 41 18.87 28.86 -24.10
C SER A 41 19.55 28.27 -22.89
N THR A 42 20.36 29.10 -22.25
CA THR A 42 20.81 28.89 -20.88
C THR A 42 19.56 28.79 -20.01
N LEU A 43 19.38 27.67 -19.30
CA LEU A 43 18.37 27.54 -18.25
C LEU A 43 18.78 28.44 -17.08
N ASP A 44 18.50 29.74 -17.21
CA ASP A 44 18.63 30.66 -16.10
C ASP A 44 17.40 30.51 -15.19
N SER A 45 17.63 30.46 -13.88
CA SER A 45 16.60 30.30 -12.84
C SER A 45 15.59 31.45 -12.76
N GLY A 46 15.85 32.56 -13.47
CA GLY A 46 14.88 33.64 -13.67
C GLY A 46 13.81 33.32 -14.73
N THR A 47 13.97 32.21 -15.47
CA THR A 47 12.99 31.78 -16.47
C THR A 47 12.02 30.76 -15.90
N VAL A 48 10.74 30.88 -16.26
CA VAL A 48 9.68 29.93 -15.87
C VAL A 48 10.05 28.49 -16.25
N VAL A 49 10.76 28.32 -17.37
CA VAL A 49 11.21 27.00 -17.87
C VAL A 49 12.26 26.37 -16.94
N GLY A 50 13.24 27.13 -16.48
CA GLY A 50 14.26 26.64 -15.54
C GLY A 50 13.67 26.19 -14.21
N LEU A 51 12.75 27.00 -13.65
CA LEU A 51 12.02 26.64 -12.42
C LEU A 51 11.14 25.40 -12.62
N ALA A 52 10.37 25.35 -13.71
CA ALA A 52 9.52 24.21 -14.02
C ALA A 52 10.31 22.90 -14.15
N LEU A 53 11.51 22.94 -14.74
CA LEU A 53 12.38 21.76 -14.83
C LEU A 53 12.93 21.34 -13.46
N VAL A 54 13.35 22.29 -12.61
CA VAL A 54 13.78 21.97 -11.24
C VAL A 54 12.62 21.32 -10.46
N VAL A 55 11.42 21.90 -10.54
CA VAL A 55 10.19 21.37 -9.93
C VAL A 55 9.88 19.97 -10.45
N ALA A 56 9.96 19.75 -11.77
CA ALA A 56 9.66 18.45 -12.39
C ALA A 56 10.64 17.36 -11.93
N PHE A 57 11.94 17.66 -11.89
CA PHE A 57 12.94 16.73 -11.33
C PHE A 57 12.70 16.46 -9.85
N PHE A 58 12.31 17.49 -9.09
CA PHE A 58 12.00 17.35 -7.68
C PHE A 58 10.78 16.46 -7.43
N ILE A 59 9.65 16.70 -8.11
CA ILE A 59 8.41 15.91 -7.99
C ILE A 59 8.62 14.45 -8.43
N THR A 60 9.55 14.22 -9.38
CA THR A 60 9.92 12.86 -9.83
C THR A 60 11.02 12.21 -8.98
N GLY A 61 11.51 12.89 -7.94
CA GLY A 61 12.42 12.31 -6.95
C GLY A 61 13.88 12.34 -7.27
N HIS A 62 14.25 13.18 -8.21
CA HIS A 62 15.60 13.40 -8.62
C HIS A 62 16.15 14.63 -7.92
N GLY A 63 17.03 14.40 -6.94
CA GLY A 63 17.80 15.48 -6.31
C GLY A 63 18.84 16.09 -7.26
N PHE A 64 19.56 17.11 -6.79
CA PHE A 64 20.51 17.90 -7.59
C PHE A 64 21.49 17.06 -8.41
N SER A 65 22.06 15.97 -7.85
CA SER A 65 23.03 15.14 -8.57
C SER A 65 22.45 14.51 -9.84
N THR A 66 21.20 14.02 -9.80
CA THR A 66 20.54 13.45 -10.97
C THR A 66 20.09 14.55 -11.93
N PHE A 67 19.61 15.68 -11.42
CA PHE A 67 19.31 16.87 -12.22
C PHE A 67 20.53 17.35 -13.01
N ASP A 68 21.66 17.54 -12.35
CA ASP A 68 22.91 18.00 -12.97
C ASP A 68 23.43 16.99 -13.99
N LYS A 69 23.47 15.71 -13.64
CA LYS A 69 23.88 14.65 -14.56
C LYS A 69 23.02 14.61 -15.83
N THR A 70 21.70 14.59 -15.67
CA THR A 70 20.80 14.46 -16.83
C THR A 70 20.87 15.68 -17.73
N LEU A 71 20.77 16.89 -17.17
CA LEU A 71 20.72 18.10 -17.99
C LEU A 71 22.12 18.46 -18.53
N LYS A 72 23.14 18.51 -17.67
CA LYS A 72 24.48 18.96 -18.07
C LYS A 72 25.28 17.89 -18.81
N GLN A 73 25.33 16.67 -18.26
CA GLN A 73 26.22 15.63 -18.80
C GLN A 73 25.57 14.85 -19.95
N CYS A 74 24.27 14.58 -19.88
CA CYS A 74 23.59 13.80 -20.94
C CYS A 74 23.03 14.69 -22.06
N LEU A 75 22.49 15.87 -21.73
CA LEU A 75 21.80 16.73 -22.70
C LEU A 75 22.60 17.98 -23.10
N GLY A 76 23.75 18.26 -22.44
CA GLY A 76 24.56 19.45 -22.72
C GLY A 76 23.89 20.77 -22.35
N ILE A 77 22.82 20.72 -21.55
CA ILE A 77 22.04 21.88 -21.11
C ILE A 77 22.68 22.42 -19.83
N SER A 78 22.96 23.73 -19.80
CA SER A 78 23.48 24.37 -18.58
C SER A 78 22.47 24.27 -17.44
N THR A 79 22.96 24.01 -16.23
CA THR A 79 22.14 23.74 -15.04
C THR A 79 22.27 24.86 -14.02
N VAL A 80 21.22 25.03 -13.21
CA VAL A 80 21.31 25.90 -12.02
C VAL A 80 22.35 25.35 -11.04
N THR A 81 22.91 26.21 -10.18
CA THR A 81 23.87 25.76 -9.15
C THR A 81 23.16 24.93 -8.08
N LYS A 82 23.94 24.14 -7.34
CA LYS A 82 23.45 23.35 -6.19
C LYS A 82 22.66 24.22 -5.21
N ASN A 83 23.18 25.40 -4.84
CA ASN A 83 22.54 26.30 -3.88
C ASN A 83 21.19 26.82 -4.42
N ARG A 84 21.13 27.23 -5.69
CA ARG A 84 19.88 27.69 -6.32
C ARG A 84 18.84 26.57 -6.42
N TYR A 85 19.27 25.35 -6.73
CA TYR A 85 18.38 24.18 -6.73
C TYR A 85 17.71 23.99 -5.35
N TYR A 86 18.46 24.17 -4.26
CA TYR A 86 17.89 24.08 -2.91
C TYR A 86 17.03 25.29 -2.51
N GLU A 87 17.32 26.50 -2.99
CA GLU A 87 16.41 27.64 -2.81
C GLU A 87 15.04 27.39 -3.43
N VAL A 88 14.98 26.73 -4.59
CA VAL A 88 13.71 26.31 -5.19
C VAL A 88 12.95 25.33 -4.30
N ILE A 89 13.65 24.40 -3.64
CA ILE A 89 13.03 23.50 -2.66
C ILE A 89 12.42 24.30 -1.51
N LYS A 90 13.11 25.33 -0.99
CA LYS A 90 12.56 26.22 0.05
C LYS A 90 11.26 26.87 -0.38
N LEU A 91 11.22 27.37 -1.61
CA LEU A 91 10.06 28.06 -2.17
C LEU A 91 8.86 27.13 -2.35
N ILE A 92 9.10 25.88 -2.76
CA ILE A 92 8.04 24.91 -3.06
C ILE A 92 7.51 24.22 -1.81
N ASN A 93 8.34 24.03 -0.77
CA ASN A 93 7.94 23.30 0.42
C ASN A 93 6.63 23.79 1.07
N PRO A 94 6.44 25.10 1.35
CA PRO A 94 5.17 25.58 1.91
C PRO A 94 3.99 25.31 0.96
N ILE A 95 4.19 25.43 -0.36
CA ILE A 95 3.15 25.15 -1.37
C ILE A 95 2.74 23.67 -1.32
N ILE A 96 3.69 22.74 -1.18
CA ILE A 96 3.38 21.31 -1.04
C ILE A 96 2.65 21.05 0.27
N ALA A 97 3.08 21.68 1.37
CA ALA A 97 2.38 21.56 2.64
C ALA A 97 0.94 22.03 2.54
N ASP A 98 0.70 23.18 1.89
CA ASP A 98 -0.65 23.70 1.65
C ASP A 98 -1.51 22.73 0.83
N ILE A 99 -0.97 22.16 -0.26
CA ILE A 99 -1.66 21.14 -1.05
C ILE A 99 -2.00 19.91 -0.22
N LEU A 100 -1.05 19.40 0.58
CA LEU A 100 -1.29 18.22 1.42
C LEU A 100 -2.33 18.51 2.50
N ASN A 101 -2.29 19.70 3.11
CA ASN A 101 -3.26 20.15 4.09
C ASN A 101 -4.66 20.28 3.47
N GLU A 102 -4.78 20.89 2.29
CA GLU A 102 -6.04 20.98 1.53
C GLU A 102 -6.60 19.59 1.26
N MET A 103 -5.78 18.66 0.73
CA MET A 103 -6.19 17.27 0.51
C MET A 103 -6.69 16.58 1.78
N CYS A 104 -6.03 16.82 2.93
CA CYS A 104 -6.46 16.28 4.22
C CYS A 104 -7.81 16.86 4.63
N GLU A 105 -7.95 18.18 4.63
CA GLU A 105 -9.17 18.85 5.07
C GLU A 105 -10.37 18.53 4.18
N GLU A 106 -10.18 18.46 2.86
CA GLU A 106 -11.24 18.03 1.93
C GLU A 106 -11.79 16.64 2.29
N GLU A 107 -10.90 15.70 2.58
CA GLU A 107 -11.28 14.33 2.92
C GLU A 107 -11.90 14.24 4.32
N LYS A 108 -11.38 15.00 5.31
CA LYS A 108 -11.99 15.10 6.64
C LYS A 108 -13.42 15.65 6.56
N GLU A 109 -13.63 16.73 5.82
CA GLU A 109 -14.95 17.31 5.60
C GLU A 109 -15.88 16.36 4.84
N ARG A 110 -15.35 15.56 3.91
CA ARG A 110 -16.11 14.50 3.26
C ARG A 110 -16.57 13.44 4.26
N MET A 111 -15.71 13.02 5.18
CA MET A 111 -16.05 12.05 6.23
C MET A 111 -17.12 12.58 7.19
N LYS A 112 -17.04 13.86 7.60
CA LYS A 112 -18.02 14.51 8.49
C LYS A 112 -19.41 14.69 7.87
N ARG A 113 -19.53 14.64 6.53
CA ARG A 113 -20.82 14.70 5.82
C ARG A 113 -21.55 13.36 5.75
N ILE A 114 -20.87 12.26 6.04
CA ILE A 114 -21.45 10.91 6.05
C ILE A 114 -22.18 10.73 7.39
N GLU A 115 -23.31 10.01 7.40
CA GLU A 115 -24.04 9.72 8.62
C GLU A 115 -23.16 8.95 9.62
N GLY A 116 -23.13 9.37 10.89
CA GLY A 116 -22.23 8.80 11.89
C GLY A 116 -22.44 7.32 12.19
N THR A 117 -23.55 6.72 11.77
CA THR A 117 -23.76 5.26 11.85
C THR A 117 -23.17 4.49 10.68
N GLU A 118 -22.80 5.16 9.59
CA GLU A 118 -22.27 4.55 8.39
C GLU A 118 -20.74 4.37 8.50
N LEU A 119 -20.26 3.23 8.03
CA LEU A 119 -18.84 2.89 8.04
C LEU A 119 -18.06 3.84 7.11
N GLY A 120 -16.98 4.44 7.61
CA GLY A 120 -16.19 5.44 6.89
C GLY A 120 -16.59 6.89 7.16
N SER A 121 -17.62 7.13 7.98
CA SER A 121 -17.93 8.44 8.56
C SER A 121 -16.86 8.90 9.55
N TRP A 122 -17.00 10.13 10.05
CA TRP A 122 -16.14 10.69 11.09
C TRP A 122 -16.26 9.93 12.42
N GLU A 123 -17.44 9.36 12.70
CA GLU A 123 -17.77 8.62 13.91
C GLU A 123 -17.49 7.12 13.81
N ARG A 124 -17.29 6.60 12.60
CA ARG A 124 -16.93 5.19 12.32
C ARG A 124 -15.83 5.09 11.26
N ALA A 125 -14.71 5.79 11.47
CA ALA A 125 -13.68 5.92 10.46
C ALA A 125 -12.97 4.58 10.17
N VAL A 126 -12.79 4.28 8.88
CA VAL A 126 -11.97 3.17 8.39
C VAL A 126 -10.72 3.73 7.74
N THR A 127 -9.58 3.41 8.33
CA THR A 127 -8.30 3.96 7.91
C THR A 127 -7.35 2.87 7.41
N SER A 128 -6.39 3.28 6.60
CA SER A 128 -5.20 2.52 6.31
C SER A 128 -4.01 3.41 6.60
N ASP A 129 -2.99 2.88 7.26
CA ASP A 129 -1.77 3.61 7.49
C ASP A 129 -0.61 3.07 6.66
N GLY A 130 0.46 3.84 6.62
CA GLY A 130 1.71 3.39 6.06
C GLY A 130 2.83 4.34 6.38
N VAL A 131 4.04 3.79 6.41
CA VAL A 131 5.26 4.54 6.60
C VAL A 131 6.17 4.35 5.41
N TRP A 132 6.84 5.43 5.04
CA TRP A 132 8.00 5.37 4.17
C TRP A 132 9.20 5.95 4.87
N GLN A 133 10.37 5.32 4.68
CA GLN A 133 11.63 5.78 5.22
C GLN A 133 12.74 5.64 4.17
N THR A 134 13.61 6.65 4.04
CA THR A 134 14.83 6.49 3.24
C THR A 134 15.74 5.45 3.89
N ARG A 135 16.08 4.40 3.13
CA ARG A 135 17.07 3.40 3.55
C ARG A 135 18.47 3.92 3.27
N GLY A 136 19.31 4.04 4.30
CA GLY A 136 20.72 4.42 4.16
C GLY A 136 21.31 5.08 5.41
N TYR A 137 22.65 5.07 5.53
CA TYR A 137 23.36 5.63 6.70
C TYR A 137 23.39 7.18 6.73
N PHE A 138 23.20 7.82 5.57
CA PHE A 138 23.55 9.24 5.35
C PHE A 138 22.37 10.23 5.24
N SER A 139 21.11 9.79 5.20
CA SER A 139 19.94 10.68 5.24
C SER A 139 18.71 9.85 5.60
N LYS A 140 18.18 10.05 6.82
CA LYS A 140 17.02 9.33 7.34
C LYS A 140 15.86 10.32 7.44
N ASN A 141 15.04 10.33 6.40
CA ASN A 141 13.75 11.00 6.38
C ASN A 141 12.68 9.92 6.45
N GLY A 142 11.56 10.24 7.08
CA GLY A 142 10.40 9.37 7.07
C GLY A 142 9.12 10.16 7.01
N SER A 143 8.17 9.59 6.28
CA SER A 143 6.82 10.10 6.16
C SER A 143 5.86 9.01 6.62
N PHE A 144 4.88 9.40 7.40
CA PHE A 144 3.76 8.56 7.78
C PHE A 144 2.49 9.17 7.20
N ILE A 145 1.58 8.34 6.73
CA ILE A 145 0.28 8.78 6.24
C ILE A 145 -0.82 7.90 6.82
N ILE A 146 -1.96 8.52 7.07
CA ILE A 146 -3.24 7.86 7.33
C ILE A 146 -4.16 8.24 6.19
N LYS A 147 -4.73 7.21 5.55
CA LYS A 147 -5.67 7.36 4.46
C LYS A 147 -7.05 6.89 4.88
N ASN A 148 -8.09 7.50 4.31
CA ASN A 148 -9.41 6.91 4.32
C ASN A 148 -9.35 5.65 3.46
N TYR A 149 -9.61 4.48 4.05
CA TYR A 149 -9.47 3.21 3.35
C TYR A 149 -10.48 3.05 2.22
N LEU A 150 -11.68 3.62 2.37
CA LEU A 150 -12.78 3.42 1.43
C LEU A 150 -12.63 4.26 0.16
N THR A 151 -12.02 5.44 0.26
CA THR A 151 -11.81 6.34 -0.90
C THR A 151 -10.37 6.45 -1.35
N GLY A 152 -9.42 6.08 -0.48
CA GLY A 152 -8.01 6.34 -0.71
C GLY A 152 -7.62 7.82 -0.58
N GLY A 153 -8.48 8.67 0.00
CA GLY A 153 -8.14 10.05 0.35
C GLY A 153 -7.08 10.12 1.45
N LEU A 154 -6.22 11.13 1.42
CA LEU A 154 -5.26 11.42 2.49
C LEU A 154 -6.02 12.12 3.63
N VAL A 155 -5.80 11.74 4.89
CA VAL A 155 -6.53 12.34 6.02
C VAL A 155 -5.56 12.96 7.04
N TRP A 156 -4.46 12.27 7.33
CA TRP A 156 -3.38 12.81 8.15
C TRP A 156 -2.04 12.39 7.57
N TYR A 157 -1.02 13.22 7.78
CA TYR A 157 0.35 12.87 7.46
C TYR A 157 1.31 13.49 8.45
N GLY A 158 2.50 12.93 8.55
CA GLY A 158 3.61 13.51 9.28
C GLY A 158 4.91 13.25 8.55
N HIS A 159 5.84 14.20 8.64
CA HIS A 159 7.17 14.10 8.04
C HIS A 159 8.23 14.47 9.07
N LYS A 160 9.32 13.70 9.14
CA LYS A 160 10.47 13.99 9.99
C LYS A 160 11.78 13.73 9.25
N CYS A 161 12.76 14.57 9.52
CA CYS A 161 14.13 14.46 9.01
C CYS A 161 15.12 14.31 10.17
N MET A 162 15.97 13.28 10.17
CA MET A 162 16.96 13.07 11.24
C MET A 162 18.30 13.77 11.01
N LYS A 163 18.62 14.09 9.76
CA LYS A 163 19.91 14.63 9.38
C LYS A 163 19.73 15.68 8.28
N GLY A 164 20.51 16.74 8.42
CA GLY A 164 20.68 17.81 7.44
C GLY A 164 21.20 19.03 8.18
N GLY A 165 22.34 19.56 7.75
CA GLY A 165 23.00 20.70 8.38
C GLY A 165 22.74 22.00 7.63
N ASP A 166 21.72 22.02 6.80
CA ASP A 166 21.38 23.13 5.95
C ASP A 166 20.14 23.85 6.51
N ASP A 167 20.20 25.18 6.57
CA ASP A 167 19.09 26.07 6.97
C ASP A 167 18.02 26.12 5.86
N LEU A 168 17.72 24.97 5.25
CA LEU A 168 16.82 24.88 4.11
C LEU A 168 15.37 25.08 4.55
N ILE A 169 14.99 24.36 5.60
CA ILE A 169 13.68 24.42 6.21
C ILE A 169 13.90 24.39 7.71
N GLU A 170 13.27 25.32 8.43
CA GLU A 170 13.34 25.46 9.89
C GLU A 170 12.55 24.34 10.60
N ASP A 171 12.71 23.10 10.15
CA ASP A 171 12.17 21.93 10.83
C ASP A 171 13.22 21.37 11.79
N GLU A 172 12.81 21.18 13.05
CA GLU A 172 13.60 20.48 14.05
C GLU A 172 13.98 19.09 13.55
N LEU A 173 15.28 18.75 13.69
CA LEU A 173 15.75 17.43 13.34
C LEU A 173 15.23 16.42 14.34
N PHE A 174 14.75 15.28 13.83
CA PHE A 174 14.34 14.17 14.68
C PHE A 174 15.56 13.52 15.34
N GLU A 175 15.66 13.66 16.66
CA GLU A 175 16.77 13.15 17.48
C GLU A 175 16.69 11.65 17.76
N GLY A 176 15.58 11.00 17.42
CA GLY A 176 15.36 9.57 17.65
C GLY A 176 16.10 8.65 16.67
N THR A 177 15.69 7.38 16.59
CA THR A 177 16.24 6.42 15.61
C THR A 177 15.32 6.29 14.39
N SER A 178 15.86 5.92 13.21
CA SER A 178 14.98 5.62 12.05
C SER A 178 13.92 4.57 12.37
N LYS A 179 14.27 3.58 13.21
CA LYS A 179 13.33 2.53 13.62
C LYS A 179 12.19 3.07 14.50
N SER A 180 12.46 4.06 15.36
CA SER A 180 11.44 4.66 16.23
C SER A 180 10.61 5.73 15.53
N MET A 181 11.07 6.27 14.39
CA MET A 181 10.38 7.35 13.67
C MET A 181 8.95 6.97 13.26
N GLU A 182 8.73 5.73 12.81
CA GLU A 182 7.40 5.24 12.46
C GLU A 182 6.44 5.35 13.63
N GLY A 183 6.81 4.82 14.80
CA GLY A 183 5.96 4.85 16.00
C GLY A 183 5.69 6.27 16.49
N VAL A 184 6.68 7.18 16.40
CA VAL A 184 6.50 8.59 16.77
C VAL A 184 5.52 9.29 15.83
N LEU A 185 5.74 9.16 14.51
CA LEU A 185 4.86 9.77 13.51
C LEU A 185 3.43 9.20 13.57
N ALA A 186 3.30 7.89 13.81
CA ALA A 186 2.02 7.25 14.03
C ALA A 186 1.31 7.81 15.28
N GLY A 187 2.05 7.96 16.39
CA GLY A 187 1.55 8.59 17.61
C GLY A 187 1.03 10.00 17.37
N GLU A 188 1.82 10.84 16.70
CA GLU A 188 1.42 12.21 16.34
C GLU A 188 0.14 12.23 15.48
N CYS A 189 0.08 11.44 14.42
CA CYS A 189 -1.08 11.42 13.52
C CYS A 189 -2.35 10.85 14.20
N TYR A 190 -2.24 9.77 14.97
CA TYR A 190 -3.41 9.19 15.66
C TYR A 190 -3.86 10.03 16.85
N LYS A 191 -2.93 10.72 17.54
CA LYS A 191 -3.27 11.75 18.53
C LYS A 191 -4.01 12.90 17.87
N GLN A 192 -3.54 13.39 16.74
CA GLN A 192 -4.23 14.44 15.99
C GLN A 192 -5.64 14.01 15.59
N ALA A 193 -5.82 12.79 15.06
CA ALA A 193 -7.14 12.27 14.72
C ALA A 193 -8.09 12.26 15.95
N LYS A 194 -7.57 11.89 17.12
CA LYS A 194 -8.32 11.92 18.39
C LYS A 194 -8.68 13.35 18.80
N ASP A 195 -7.72 14.25 18.76
CA ASP A 195 -7.88 15.65 19.19
C ASP A 195 -8.87 16.40 18.27
N GLU A 196 -8.93 16.03 16.99
CA GLU A 196 -9.93 16.52 16.02
C GLU A 196 -11.32 15.86 16.17
N GLY A 197 -11.45 14.85 17.05
CA GLY A 197 -12.71 14.17 17.34
C GLY A 197 -13.09 13.04 16.37
N CYS A 198 -12.16 12.57 15.51
CA CYS A 198 -12.39 11.41 14.65
C CYS A 198 -12.39 10.13 15.49
N CYS A 199 -13.41 9.29 15.29
CA CYS A 199 -13.50 7.98 15.93
C CYS A 199 -12.97 6.91 14.98
N VAL A 200 -11.71 6.50 15.17
CA VAL A 200 -11.09 5.45 14.36
C VAL A 200 -11.61 4.08 14.79
N GLU A 201 -12.49 3.49 13.97
CA GLU A 201 -13.09 2.18 14.23
C GLU A 201 -12.23 1.04 13.71
N VAL A 202 -11.66 1.20 12.50
CA VAL A 202 -10.88 0.16 11.82
C VAL A 202 -9.59 0.73 11.25
N VAL A 203 -8.49 -0.01 11.40
CA VAL A 203 -7.18 0.32 10.83
C VAL A 203 -6.63 -0.88 10.07
N TRP A 204 -6.37 -0.71 8.77
CA TRP A 204 -5.61 -1.69 7.96
C TRP A 204 -4.13 -1.33 7.93
N GLN A 205 -3.29 -2.25 8.40
CA GLN A 205 -1.85 -2.03 8.48
C GLN A 205 -1.05 -3.31 8.21
N ASP A 206 0.26 -3.16 8.13
CA ASP A 206 1.19 -4.28 8.04
C ASP A 206 1.29 -5.03 9.38
N ALA A 207 1.60 -6.32 9.33
CA ALA A 207 1.53 -7.20 10.51
C ALA A 207 2.60 -6.90 11.57
N ASP A 208 3.68 -6.22 11.20
CA ASP A 208 4.79 -5.79 12.05
C ASP A 208 4.82 -4.27 12.27
N SER A 209 3.74 -3.57 11.92
CA SER A 209 3.63 -2.13 12.12
C SER A 209 3.65 -1.77 13.60
N SER A 210 4.46 -0.78 13.96
CA SER A 210 4.52 -0.17 15.28
C SER A 210 3.36 0.78 15.56
N SER A 211 2.60 1.17 14.52
CA SER A 211 1.42 2.03 14.64
C SER A 211 0.28 1.40 15.46
N ALA A 212 0.24 0.08 15.60
CA ALA A 212 -0.74 -0.61 16.46
C ALA A 212 -0.78 -0.05 17.88
N ASN A 213 0.39 0.32 18.41
CA ASN A 213 0.50 0.88 19.75
C ASN A 213 -0.13 2.28 19.83
N ALA A 214 0.08 3.11 18.80
CA ALA A 214 -0.51 4.45 18.72
C ALA A 214 -2.04 4.39 18.59
N VAL A 215 -2.56 3.42 17.82
CA VAL A 215 -4.01 3.17 17.73
C VAL A 215 -4.55 2.76 19.10
N ALA A 216 -3.92 1.80 19.78
CA ALA A 216 -4.37 1.36 21.10
C ALA A 216 -4.34 2.49 22.16
N GLU A 217 -3.35 3.38 22.08
CA GLU A 217 -3.20 4.50 23.01
C GLU A 217 -4.25 5.61 22.77
N HIS A 218 -4.45 6.01 21.52
CA HIS A 218 -5.30 7.16 21.19
C HIS A 218 -6.75 6.78 20.86
N HIS A 219 -6.97 5.59 20.32
CA HIS A 219 -8.26 5.04 19.87
C HIS A 219 -8.48 3.64 20.45
N PRO A 220 -8.69 3.48 21.77
CA PRO A 220 -8.79 2.17 22.41
C PRO A 220 -9.99 1.31 21.96
N GLY A 221 -11.00 1.94 21.32
CA GLY A 221 -12.10 1.23 20.66
C GLY A 221 -11.79 0.77 19.23
N GLY A 222 -10.71 1.29 18.64
CA GLY A 222 -10.28 1.00 17.28
C GLY A 222 -9.70 -0.40 17.14
N LYS A 223 -10.05 -1.06 16.03
CA LYS A 223 -9.61 -2.42 15.74
C LYS A 223 -8.59 -2.43 14.62
N VAL A 224 -7.44 -3.02 14.93
CA VAL A 224 -6.34 -3.17 14.00
C VAL A 224 -6.46 -4.50 13.24
N TYR A 225 -6.46 -4.42 11.92
CA TYR A 225 -6.47 -5.55 11.02
C TYR A 225 -5.22 -5.59 10.13
N LYS A 226 -4.76 -6.80 9.84
CA LYS A 226 -3.59 -7.07 9.01
C LYS A 226 -3.97 -7.04 7.54
N CYS A 227 -3.14 -6.37 6.74
CA CYS A 227 -3.25 -6.38 5.28
C CYS A 227 -3.20 -7.81 4.73
N GLY A 228 -4.26 -8.22 4.01
CA GLY A 228 -4.32 -9.53 3.37
C GLY A 228 -3.24 -9.75 2.31
N GLY A 229 -2.74 -8.67 1.69
CA GLY A 229 -1.60 -8.70 0.78
C GLY A 229 -0.30 -9.13 1.47
N HIS A 230 0.03 -8.47 2.59
CA HIS A 230 1.22 -8.78 3.39
C HIS A 230 1.11 -10.13 4.09
N VAL A 231 -0.08 -10.52 4.55
CA VAL A 231 -0.33 -11.86 5.10
C VAL A 231 -0.05 -12.94 4.03
N GLY A 232 -0.50 -12.75 2.79
CA GLY A 232 -0.22 -13.66 1.67
C GLY A 232 1.25 -13.68 1.24
N ARG A 233 1.92 -12.52 1.25
CA ARG A 233 3.37 -12.40 1.00
C ARG A 233 4.16 -13.14 2.07
N ALA A 234 3.82 -12.93 3.34
CA ALA A 234 4.43 -13.61 4.48
C ALA A 234 4.22 -15.12 4.42
N HIS A 235 3.01 -15.60 4.11
CA HIS A 235 2.74 -17.02 3.90
C HIS A 235 3.69 -17.62 2.87
N THR A 236 3.78 -17.01 1.68
CA THR A 236 4.68 -17.46 0.60
C THR A 236 6.15 -17.47 1.03
N ASN A 237 6.62 -16.43 1.71
CA ASN A 237 8.02 -16.33 2.13
C ASN A 237 8.38 -17.38 3.19
N ASN A 238 7.48 -17.67 4.12
CA ASN A 238 7.70 -18.72 5.12
C ASN A 238 7.80 -20.11 4.48
N LEU A 239 7.01 -20.39 3.43
CA LEU A 239 7.13 -21.63 2.67
C LEU A 239 8.45 -21.73 1.90
N LYS A 240 8.95 -20.61 1.34
CA LYS A 240 10.27 -20.56 0.70
C LYS A 240 11.40 -20.86 1.70
N GLU A 241 11.32 -20.33 2.91
CA GLU A 241 12.30 -20.64 3.96
C GLU A 241 12.17 -22.07 4.48
N ALA A 242 10.95 -22.60 4.63
CA ALA A 242 10.72 -24.00 4.96
C ALA A 242 11.28 -24.95 3.90
N ALA A 243 11.14 -24.61 2.62
CA ALA A 243 11.67 -25.41 1.50
C ALA A 243 13.20 -25.53 1.48
N LYS A 244 13.92 -24.64 2.16
CA LYS A 244 15.40 -24.71 2.29
C LYS A 244 15.83 -25.64 3.42
N ARG A 245 14.94 -25.93 4.38
CA ARG A 245 15.22 -26.71 5.58
C ARG A 245 14.86 -28.17 5.38
N LYS A 246 15.43 -29.04 6.21
CA LYS A 246 15.22 -30.51 6.15
C LYS A 246 14.89 -31.13 7.50
N SER A 247 14.95 -30.34 8.57
CA SER A 247 14.66 -30.74 9.93
C SER A 247 14.28 -29.50 10.73
N PHE A 248 13.47 -29.68 11.76
CA PHE A 248 13.12 -28.60 12.66
C PHE A 248 14.30 -28.22 13.55
N SER A 249 14.42 -26.92 13.87
CA SER A 249 15.38 -26.46 14.89
C SER A 249 14.88 -26.82 16.29
N ALA A 250 15.80 -26.85 17.27
CA ALA A 250 15.43 -27.09 18.67
C ALA A 250 14.36 -26.10 19.16
N THR A 251 14.44 -24.83 18.73
CA THR A 251 13.44 -23.80 19.05
C THR A 251 12.06 -24.12 18.49
N MET A 252 11.98 -24.60 17.24
CA MET A 252 10.69 -24.97 16.65
C MET A 252 10.10 -26.22 17.30
N ILE A 253 10.94 -27.21 17.63
CA ILE A 253 10.50 -28.40 18.36
C ILE A 253 9.93 -27.98 19.72
N ALA A 254 10.67 -27.18 20.50
CA ALA A 254 10.20 -26.71 21.80
C ALA A 254 8.87 -25.96 21.71
N LYS A 255 8.69 -25.14 20.68
CA LYS A 255 7.47 -24.33 20.47
C LYS A 255 6.25 -25.16 20.08
N HIS A 256 6.43 -26.22 19.29
CA HIS A 256 5.31 -26.90 18.63
C HIS A 256 5.11 -28.37 19.04
N LYS A 257 6.02 -28.98 19.81
CA LYS A 257 5.94 -30.41 20.19
C LYS A 257 4.70 -30.79 20.98
N ALA A 258 4.10 -29.85 21.73
CA ALA A 258 2.90 -30.11 22.51
C ALA A 258 1.68 -30.36 21.60
N GLU A 259 1.59 -29.62 20.49
CA GLU A 259 0.50 -29.72 19.51
C GLU A 259 0.82 -30.76 18.42
N TYR A 260 2.10 -30.89 18.05
CA TYR A 260 2.58 -31.76 16.99
C TYR A 260 3.77 -32.61 17.46
N PRO A 261 3.55 -33.69 18.23
CA PRO A 261 4.63 -34.55 18.74
C PRO A 261 5.52 -35.14 17.63
N GLU A 262 4.97 -35.33 16.43
CA GLU A 262 5.70 -35.81 15.25
C GLU A 262 6.87 -34.89 14.83
N ILE A 263 6.90 -33.63 15.28
CA ILE A 263 7.93 -32.64 14.95
C ILE A 263 9.34 -33.07 15.35
N GLU A 264 9.47 -33.85 16.43
CA GLU A 264 10.76 -34.33 16.95
C GLU A 264 11.45 -35.29 15.98
N LYS A 265 10.65 -36.06 15.23
CA LYS A 265 11.13 -37.14 14.37
C LYS A 265 11.07 -36.78 12.88
N ALA A 266 10.26 -35.78 12.52
CA ALA A 266 10.04 -35.37 11.15
C ALA A 266 11.33 -34.83 10.50
N LYS A 267 11.80 -35.52 9.45
CA LYS A 267 12.94 -35.10 8.62
C LYS A 267 12.64 -35.28 7.14
N CYS A 268 13.16 -34.40 6.30
CA CYS A 268 13.10 -34.55 4.85
C CYS A 268 14.17 -35.53 4.39
N GLY A 269 13.75 -36.61 3.71
CA GLY A 269 14.67 -37.60 3.13
C GLY A 269 15.37 -37.15 1.84
N CYS A 270 15.05 -35.96 1.29
CA CYS A 270 15.63 -35.53 0.03
C CYS A 270 17.07 -35.03 0.19
N LYS A 271 18.00 -35.54 -0.63
CA LYS A 271 19.34 -34.96 -0.78
C LYS A 271 19.30 -33.61 -1.50
N ARG A 272 18.57 -33.54 -2.62
CA ARG A 272 18.24 -32.30 -3.35
C ARG A 272 16.77 -32.39 -3.79
N HIS A 273 16.05 -31.26 -3.74
CA HIS A 273 14.68 -31.20 -4.25
C HIS A 273 14.71 -31.31 -5.77
N LYS A 274 13.95 -32.28 -6.29
CA LYS A 274 13.78 -32.55 -7.72
C LYS A 274 12.31 -32.52 -8.08
N LYS A 275 11.99 -32.32 -9.35
CA LYS A 275 10.60 -32.33 -9.83
C LYS A 275 9.90 -33.62 -9.38
N GLY A 276 8.72 -33.48 -8.79
CA GLY A 276 7.93 -34.62 -8.30
C GLY A 276 8.37 -35.23 -6.97
N CYS A 277 9.38 -34.70 -6.26
CA CYS A 277 9.81 -35.24 -4.96
C CYS A 277 8.79 -35.09 -3.81
N GLY A 278 7.63 -34.46 -4.06
CA GLY A 278 6.58 -34.30 -3.06
C GLY A 278 6.95 -33.39 -1.88
N CYS A 279 7.91 -32.48 -2.06
CA CYS A 279 8.29 -31.44 -1.10
C CYS A 279 7.72 -30.06 -1.51
N LEU A 280 8.03 -29.00 -0.74
CA LEU A 280 7.71 -27.60 -1.06
C LEU A 280 8.50 -27.09 -2.29
N SER A 281 8.17 -27.61 -3.47
CA SER A 281 8.70 -27.12 -4.75
C SER A 281 8.14 -25.74 -5.09
N ASP A 282 8.80 -25.01 -5.99
CA ASP A 282 8.29 -23.71 -6.48
C ASP A 282 6.87 -23.80 -7.05
N ALA A 283 6.56 -24.90 -7.74
CA ALA A 283 5.22 -25.17 -8.26
C ALA A 283 4.19 -25.36 -7.14
N PHE A 284 4.55 -26.06 -6.06
CA PHE A 284 3.72 -26.18 -4.87
C PHE A 284 3.51 -24.82 -4.21
N ILE A 285 4.58 -24.07 -3.96
CA ILE A 285 4.52 -22.76 -3.29
C ILE A 285 3.65 -21.78 -4.10
N LYS A 286 3.77 -21.78 -5.43
CA LYS A 286 2.91 -20.98 -6.31
C LYS A 286 1.44 -21.37 -6.16
N ALA A 287 1.12 -22.66 -6.17
CA ALA A 287 -0.24 -23.15 -5.97
C ALA A 287 -0.78 -22.80 -4.57
N ALA A 288 0.03 -23.00 -3.52
CA ALA A 288 -0.34 -22.66 -2.15
C ALA A 288 -0.59 -21.15 -1.98
N LYS A 289 0.18 -20.29 -2.65
CA LYS A 289 -0.07 -18.84 -2.69
C LYS A 289 -1.42 -18.51 -3.33
N ILE A 290 -1.75 -19.13 -4.47
CA ILE A 290 -3.03 -18.92 -5.16
C ILE A 290 -4.18 -19.39 -4.28
N ASN A 291 -4.10 -20.61 -3.76
CA ASN A 291 -5.14 -21.18 -2.92
C ASN A 291 -5.37 -20.37 -1.63
N HIS A 292 -4.29 -19.90 -1.00
CA HIS A 292 -4.37 -19.01 0.15
C HIS A 292 -5.06 -17.68 -0.20
N PHE A 293 -4.72 -17.10 -1.35
CA PHE A 293 -5.40 -15.92 -1.85
C PHE A 293 -6.90 -16.16 -2.10
N CYS A 294 -7.28 -17.29 -2.70
CA CYS A 294 -8.69 -17.67 -2.86
C CYS A 294 -9.41 -17.77 -1.50
N CYS A 295 -8.77 -18.38 -0.49
CA CYS A 295 -9.32 -18.44 0.86
C CYS A 295 -9.54 -17.05 1.45
N LEU A 296 -8.56 -16.15 1.31
CA LEU A 296 -8.68 -14.77 1.79
C LEU A 296 -9.77 -13.99 1.05
N GLN A 297 -9.87 -14.13 -0.26
CA GLN A 297 -10.78 -13.36 -1.10
C GLN A 297 -12.24 -13.77 -0.93
N GLN A 298 -12.50 -15.06 -0.70
CA GLN A 298 -13.84 -15.61 -0.67
C GLN A 298 -14.45 -15.66 0.75
N CYS A 299 -13.67 -15.42 1.80
CA CYS A 299 -14.17 -15.47 3.17
C CYS A 299 -14.63 -14.10 3.67
N LYS A 300 -15.85 -14.05 4.20
CA LYS A 300 -16.38 -12.91 4.96
C LYS A 300 -16.40 -13.14 6.47
N ASP A 301 -16.16 -14.39 6.89
CA ASP A 301 -16.12 -14.81 8.29
C ASP A 301 -14.72 -15.33 8.66
N PRO A 302 -14.13 -14.85 9.76
CA PRO A 302 -12.88 -15.39 10.30
C PRO A 302 -12.89 -16.91 10.51
N LYS A 303 -13.99 -17.50 10.98
CA LYS A 303 -14.03 -18.94 11.27
C LYS A 303 -13.98 -19.76 9.99
N GLU A 304 -14.68 -19.31 8.95
CA GLU A 304 -14.62 -19.94 7.63
C GLU A 304 -13.21 -19.83 7.01
N TYR A 305 -12.55 -18.68 7.13
CA TYR A 305 -11.15 -18.56 6.70
C TYR A 305 -10.23 -19.53 7.45
N ALA A 306 -10.38 -19.61 8.78
CA ALA A 306 -9.62 -20.55 9.60
C ALA A 306 -9.88 -22.01 9.20
N ARG A 307 -11.13 -22.39 8.94
CA ARG A 307 -11.52 -23.72 8.45
C ARG A 307 -10.83 -24.03 7.11
N ARG A 308 -10.88 -23.12 6.15
CA ARG A 308 -10.26 -23.30 4.83
C ARG A 308 -8.73 -23.41 4.92
N MET A 309 -8.09 -22.63 5.79
CA MET A 309 -6.66 -22.76 6.05
C MET A 309 -6.30 -24.16 6.59
N ARG A 310 -7.09 -24.70 7.52
CA ARG A 310 -6.90 -26.07 8.01
C ARG A 310 -7.16 -27.11 6.94
N ALA A 311 -8.18 -26.91 6.10
CA ALA A 311 -8.45 -27.78 4.95
C ALA A 311 -7.29 -27.80 3.94
N LEU A 312 -6.63 -26.67 3.71
CA LEU A 312 -5.44 -26.58 2.85
C LEU A 312 -4.33 -27.53 3.32
N ALA A 313 -4.03 -27.50 4.62
CA ALA A 313 -2.96 -28.28 5.21
C ALA A 313 -3.30 -29.77 5.42
N ASN A 314 -4.55 -30.08 5.76
CA ASN A 314 -4.91 -31.44 6.14
C ASN A 314 -5.35 -32.29 4.94
N HIS A 315 -6.02 -31.68 3.96
CA HIS A 315 -6.70 -32.41 2.87
C HIS A 315 -6.20 -31.98 1.49
N HIS A 316 -6.34 -30.70 1.14
CA HIS A 316 -6.09 -30.23 -0.23
C HIS A 316 -4.66 -30.50 -0.70
N CYS A 317 -3.64 -30.25 0.14
CA CYS A 317 -2.25 -30.51 -0.21
C CYS A 317 -1.92 -32.01 -0.41
N LYS A 318 -2.80 -32.91 0.05
CA LYS A 318 -2.71 -34.36 -0.13
C LYS A 318 -3.58 -34.88 -1.27
N ASN A 319 -4.23 -34.00 -2.03
CA ASN A 319 -5.23 -34.33 -3.05
C ASN A 319 -6.49 -35.02 -2.49
N GLU A 320 -6.86 -34.69 -1.26
CA GLU A 320 -8.12 -35.10 -0.65
C GLU A 320 -9.07 -33.89 -0.68
N HIS A 321 -10.17 -33.99 -1.44
CA HIS A 321 -11.08 -32.85 -1.71
C HIS A 321 -12.46 -33.00 -1.09
N VAL A 322 -12.77 -34.19 -0.59
CA VAL A 322 -14.00 -34.52 0.11
C VAL A 322 -13.63 -35.40 1.30
N TRP A 323 -14.08 -35.03 2.50
CA TRP A 323 -13.81 -35.77 3.74
C TRP A 323 -15.07 -35.82 4.62
N ASN A 324 -14.96 -36.47 5.78
CA ASN A 324 -16.08 -36.67 6.72
C ASN A 324 -17.33 -37.28 6.04
N HIS A 325 -17.14 -38.37 5.28
CA HIS A 325 -18.20 -39.08 4.55
C HIS A 325 -18.96 -38.21 3.53
N GLY A 326 -18.29 -37.27 2.87
CA GLY A 326 -18.95 -36.42 1.87
C GLY A 326 -19.49 -35.10 2.40
N LYS A 327 -19.36 -34.84 3.71
CA LYS A 327 -19.97 -33.67 4.35
C LYS A 327 -19.13 -32.41 4.25
N GLU A 328 -17.83 -32.55 4.03
CA GLU A 328 -16.92 -31.41 3.96
C GLU A 328 -16.05 -31.48 2.71
N ASN A 329 -15.73 -30.30 2.18
CA ASN A 329 -14.88 -30.11 1.02
C ASN A 329 -13.98 -28.87 1.21
N CYS A 330 -13.09 -28.64 0.25
CA CYS A 330 -12.16 -27.51 0.26
C CYS A 330 -12.90 -26.16 0.39
N GLY A 331 -14.01 -25.98 -0.33
CA GLY A 331 -14.85 -24.79 -0.25
C GLY A 331 -14.27 -23.54 -0.92
N PHE A 332 -13.12 -23.62 -1.60
CA PHE A 332 -12.48 -22.49 -2.29
C PHE A 332 -12.17 -22.70 -3.78
N HIS A 333 -12.54 -23.87 -4.32
CA HIS A 333 -12.49 -24.19 -5.74
C HIS A 333 -13.69 -25.06 -6.11
N LEU A 334 -14.01 -25.13 -7.40
CA LEU A 334 -15.01 -26.04 -7.91
C LEU A 334 -14.58 -27.51 -7.73
N GLU A 335 -15.55 -28.39 -7.54
CA GLU A 335 -15.31 -29.83 -7.38
C GLU A 335 -14.93 -30.52 -8.70
N LYS A 336 -15.29 -29.91 -9.83
CA LYS A 336 -14.98 -30.38 -11.18
C LYS A 336 -14.08 -29.38 -11.92
N GLN A 337 -13.26 -29.90 -12.81
CA GLN A 337 -12.40 -29.14 -13.73
C GLN A 337 -12.63 -29.60 -15.17
N CYS A 338 -12.26 -28.75 -16.13
CA CYS A 338 -12.45 -29.04 -17.56
C CYS A 338 -11.70 -30.31 -17.99
N SER A 339 -12.39 -31.19 -18.71
CA SER A 339 -11.82 -32.41 -19.28
C SER A 339 -11.40 -32.26 -20.74
N CYS A 340 -11.99 -31.33 -21.49
CA CYS A 340 -11.79 -31.20 -22.94
C CYS A 340 -10.76 -30.14 -23.37
N LYS A 341 -10.23 -29.33 -22.44
CA LYS A 341 -9.32 -28.19 -22.70
C LYS A 341 -9.87 -27.10 -23.63
N GLY A 342 -11.15 -27.16 -24.00
CA GLY A 342 -11.83 -26.18 -24.86
C GLY A 342 -12.92 -25.39 -24.13
N CYS A 343 -12.97 -25.45 -22.80
CA CYS A 343 -13.80 -24.53 -22.02
C CYS A 343 -12.96 -23.28 -21.74
N ASP A 344 -13.42 -22.12 -22.22
CA ASP A 344 -12.73 -20.84 -22.09
C ASP A 344 -12.92 -20.19 -20.70
N ASP A 345 -13.86 -20.68 -19.90
CA ASP A 345 -14.15 -20.19 -18.54
C ASP A 345 -14.12 -21.31 -17.50
N ASP A 346 -13.51 -21.01 -16.35
CA ASP A 346 -13.46 -21.88 -15.18
C ASP A 346 -14.79 -21.88 -14.39
N GLU A 347 -15.75 -20.99 -14.70
CA GLU A 347 -17.00 -20.83 -13.94
C GLU A 347 -18.18 -21.62 -14.51
N GLU A 348 -18.24 -21.84 -15.84
CA GLU A 348 -19.29 -22.62 -16.50
C GLU A 348 -18.70 -23.71 -17.40
N LEU A 349 -18.47 -24.88 -16.81
CA LEU A 349 -18.02 -26.06 -17.53
C LEU A 349 -19.06 -26.49 -18.59
N LYS A 350 -18.74 -26.29 -19.87
CA LYS A 350 -19.54 -26.78 -21.01
C LYS A 350 -19.36 -28.28 -21.29
N CYS A 351 -18.37 -28.91 -20.66
CA CYS A 351 -18.11 -30.35 -20.75
C CYS A 351 -18.57 -31.08 -19.48
N GLU A 352 -18.65 -32.41 -19.51
CA GLU A 352 -19.00 -33.24 -18.34
C GLU A 352 -18.10 -32.98 -17.11
N GLY A 353 -16.86 -32.57 -17.36
CA GLY A 353 -15.83 -32.28 -16.36
C GLY A 353 -15.26 -33.54 -15.72
N VAL A 354 -14.11 -33.40 -15.08
CA VAL A 354 -13.51 -34.45 -14.22
C VAL A 354 -13.34 -33.91 -12.81
N ALA A 355 -13.28 -34.80 -11.82
CA ALA A 355 -12.99 -34.39 -10.44
C ALA A 355 -11.71 -33.54 -10.37
N TYR A 356 -11.74 -32.49 -9.58
CA TYR A 356 -10.58 -31.64 -9.33
C TYR A 356 -9.42 -32.46 -8.76
N GLN A 357 -8.20 -32.17 -9.20
CA GLN A 357 -6.99 -32.79 -8.69
C GLN A 357 -5.90 -31.77 -8.38
N THR A 358 -5.31 -31.88 -7.19
CA THR A 358 -4.13 -31.15 -6.77
C THR A 358 -2.92 -31.64 -7.56
N LYS A 359 -2.45 -30.80 -8.49
CA LYS A 359 -1.30 -31.13 -9.36
C LYS A 359 0.00 -31.37 -8.57
N ASN A 360 0.22 -30.60 -7.51
CA ASN A 360 1.44 -30.66 -6.69
C ASN A 360 1.12 -31.24 -5.31
N VAL A 361 1.13 -32.57 -5.21
CA VAL A 361 0.82 -33.26 -3.95
C VAL A 361 2.03 -33.25 -3.00
N LEU A 362 1.81 -32.88 -1.75
CA LEU A 362 2.80 -32.86 -0.70
C LEU A 362 2.86 -34.24 -0.02
N LYS A 363 3.92 -35.00 -0.29
CA LYS A 363 4.14 -36.36 0.22
C LYS A 363 5.20 -36.44 1.31
N CYS A 364 6.05 -35.41 1.43
CA CYS A 364 7.11 -35.37 2.44
C CYS A 364 6.53 -34.99 3.80
N ASN A 365 6.57 -35.91 4.78
CA ASN A 365 6.04 -35.68 6.13
C ASN A 365 6.60 -34.42 6.80
N TYR A 366 7.90 -34.17 6.67
CA TYR A 366 8.53 -32.95 7.21
C TYR A 366 7.94 -31.67 6.62
N HIS A 367 7.89 -31.58 5.30
CA HIS A 367 7.37 -30.40 4.62
C HIS A 367 5.85 -30.24 4.76
N TRP A 368 5.12 -31.35 4.86
CA TRP A 368 3.71 -31.33 5.23
C TRP A 368 3.51 -30.72 6.61
N LEU A 369 4.33 -31.12 7.59
CA LEU A 369 4.22 -30.57 8.94
C LEU A 369 4.58 -29.07 8.99
N GLU A 370 5.61 -28.63 8.27
CA GLU A 370 5.91 -27.19 8.10
C GLU A 370 4.72 -26.43 7.48
N TYR A 371 4.11 -26.98 6.43
CA TYR A 371 2.93 -26.37 5.81
C TYR A 371 1.73 -26.33 6.75
N LYS A 372 1.51 -27.40 7.53
CA LYS A 372 0.45 -27.48 8.54
C LYS A 372 0.61 -26.43 9.63
N ILE A 373 1.81 -26.28 10.18
CA ILE A 373 2.12 -25.24 11.18
C ILE A 373 1.88 -23.85 10.60
N GLU A 374 2.29 -23.62 9.35
CA GLU A 374 2.07 -22.33 8.68
C GLU A 374 0.58 -22.03 8.50
N CYS A 375 -0.20 -22.99 8.00
CA CYS A 375 -1.65 -22.82 7.84
C CYS A 375 -2.37 -22.65 9.17
N GLU A 376 -1.99 -23.39 10.21
CA GLU A 376 -2.58 -23.25 11.55
C GLU A 376 -2.29 -21.86 12.13
N ARG A 377 -1.06 -21.37 11.94
CA ARG A 377 -0.71 -19.99 12.33
C ARG A 377 -1.62 -18.96 11.65
N ARG A 378 -1.96 -19.15 10.37
CA ARG A 378 -2.90 -18.27 9.66
C ARG A 378 -4.34 -18.44 10.12
N ALA A 379 -4.74 -19.67 10.43
CA ALA A 379 -6.08 -19.97 10.96
C ALA A 379 -6.29 -19.32 12.33
N ASN A 380 -5.30 -19.38 13.22
CA ASN A 380 -5.35 -18.77 14.54
C ASN A 380 -5.34 -17.23 14.49
N ASP A 381 -4.82 -16.67 13.40
CA ASP A 381 -4.76 -15.23 13.17
C ASP A 381 -5.99 -14.68 12.43
N ALA A 382 -6.98 -15.53 12.11
CA ALA A 382 -8.08 -15.19 11.22
C ALA A 382 -8.87 -13.93 11.59
N SER A 383 -9.12 -13.73 12.88
CA SER A 383 -9.88 -12.57 13.38
C SER A 383 -9.17 -11.24 13.21
N SER A 384 -7.84 -11.24 13.01
CA SER A 384 -7.08 -10.05 12.69
C SER A 384 -6.93 -9.82 11.18
N VAL A 385 -7.39 -10.75 10.34
CA VAL A 385 -7.21 -10.68 8.88
C VAL A 385 -8.54 -10.46 8.14
N ILE A 386 -9.65 -10.95 8.70
CA ILE A 386 -10.99 -10.86 8.12
C ILE A 386 -11.86 -9.97 9.00
N HIS A 387 -12.26 -8.81 8.48
CA HIS A 387 -13.25 -7.94 9.10
C HIS A 387 -14.66 -8.51 8.90
N PRO A 388 -15.53 -8.55 9.92
CA PRO A 388 -16.88 -9.11 9.80
C PRO A 388 -17.76 -8.43 8.73
N GLU A 389 -17.59 -7.11 8.54
CA GLU A 389 -18.38 -6.33 7.57
C GLU A 389 -17.68 -6.18 6.21
N MET A 390 -16.35 -6.15 6.19
CA MET A 390 -15.57 -5.80 4.98
C MET A 390 -14.81 -6.99 4.38
N GLY A 391 -14.76 -8.13 5.07
CA GLY A 391 -13.92 -9.25 4.71
C GLY A 391 -12.43 -8.91 4.80
N ARG A 392 -11.66 -9.37 3.82
CA ARG A 392 -10.24 -9.03 3.65
C ARG A 392 -10.06 -7.55 3.30
N GLY A 393 -9.09 -6.89 3.93
CA GLY A 393 -8.60 -5.57 3.52
C GLY A 393 -7.13 -5.53 3.10
N GLN A 394 -6.64 -4.32 2.80
CA GLN A 394 -5.26 -4.08 2.39
C GLN A 394 -4.69 -2.73 2.90
N SER A 395 -3.37 -2.65 3.05
CA SER A 395 -2.64 -1.40 3.34
C SER A 395 -1.95 -0.80 2.10
N ASN A 396 -2.06 -1.44 0.93
CA ASN A 396 -1.32 -1.05 -0.29
C ASN A 396 -1.69 0.35 -0.82
N LEU A 397 -2.82 0.93 -0.39
CA LEU A 397 -3.21 2.30 -0.75
C LEU A 397 -2.14 3.31 -0.30
N CYS A 398 -1.44 3.01 0.79
CA CYS A 398 -0.35 3.83 1.29
C CYS A 398 0.92 3.59 0.48
N GLU A 399 1.28 2.33 0.18
CA GLU A 399 2.42 2.01 -0.71
C GLU A 399 2.31 2.71 -2.07
N ALA A 400 1.11 2.76 -2.67
CA ALA A 400 0.89 3.44 -3.94
C ALA A 400 1.10 4.97 -3.85
N HIS A 401 0.70 5.59 -2.74
CA HIS A 401 0.90 7.01 -2.49
C HIS A 401 2.39 7.32 -2.23
N PHE A 402 3.10 6.39 -1.59
CA PHE A 402 4.56 6.40 -1.51
C PHE A 402 5.27 5.99 -2.80
N ASN A 403 4.65 5.93 -3.97
CA ASN A 403 5.43 5.96 -5.21
C ASN A 403 5.76 7.40 -5.64
N VAL A 404 5.09 8.39 -5.04
CA VAL A 404 5.30 9.83 -5.30
C VAL A 404 5.97 10.51 -4.11
N LEU A 405 5.64 10.14 -2.86
CA LEU A 405 6.18 10.79 -1.66
C LEU A 405 7.69 10.56 -1.31
N PRO A 406 8.33 9.41 -1.57
CA PRO A 406 9.76 9.11 -1.28
C PRO A 406 10.80 10.07 -1.83
N HIS A 407 10.30 10.89 -2.73
CA HIS A 407 11.01 11.69 -3.69
C HIS A 407 11.08 13.14 -3.22
N PHE A 408 10.22 13.54 -2.29
CA PHE A 408 10.27 14.83 -1.61
C PHE A 408 11.35 14.81 -0.51
N ARG A 409 12.35 15.68 -0.66
CA ARG A 409 13.44 15.83 0.29
C ARG A 409 13.68 17.30 0.55
N SER A 410 13.54 17.71 1.81
CA SER A 410 13.85 19.08 2.24
C SER A 410 15.34 19.35 2.42
N LYS A 411 16.18 18.31 2.58
CA LYS A 411 17.60 18.46 2.95
C LYS A 411 18.58 17.80 1.98
N SER A 412 19.74 18.42 1.83
CA SER A 412 20.81 17.96 0.94
C SER A 412 21.45 16.65 1.44
N GLN A 413 21.75 15.74 0.51
CA GLN A 413 22.67 14.65 0.80
C GLN A 413 24.10 15.18 0.64
N ASN A 414 24.87 15.17 1.73
CA ASN A 414 26.32 15.12 1.62
C ASN A 414 26.68 13.73 1.10
N LEU A 415 26.66 13.60 -0.23
CA LEU A 415 27.40 12.57 -0.94
C LEU A 415 28.83 13.11 -1.05
N CYS A 416 29.63 12.86 -0.03
CA CYS A 416 31.06 12.74 -0.23
C CYS A 416 31.32 11.42 -0.97
#